data_AF-A0A3B9UTL9-F1
#
_entry.id   AF-A0A3B9UTL9-F1
#
_cell.length_a   1.000
_cell.length_b   1.000
_cell.length_c   1.000
_cell.angle_alpha   90.00
_cell.angle_beta   90.00
_cell.angle_gamma   90.00
#
_symmetry.space_group_name_H-M   'P 1'
#
loop_
_entity.id
_entity.type
_entity.pdbx_description
1 polymer ?
#
loop_
_entity_poly.entity_id
_entity_poly.type
_entity_poly.pdbx_seq_one_letter_code
_entity_poly.pdbx_strand_id
1 'polypeptide(L)'
;MVRLLNIFNREQTLEERVKDIQKGNEGDKNSLIEEYIPFIKKVLSNELGQYVEIENNDAFSVGLIAFNEAIEKYDEKRGNFLTFASMVIKSRLIDHRRSEARKPKEVCISELKCDDESYGYNENIIAIDSFEKRVEIRFDIALLVKEMKGYGVSLDELIKESPKHKDTRIVAISIGKYIFEKDYLKEKFLKSKNLPVSDLMRELCVSKKVIQRSRKFIIAIVLILNSDLDTLKEYIFYSEGCEMSDLQRHCDRDLL
;
A
#
# COMPACT_ATOMS: atom_id res chain seq x y z
N MET A 1 -12.74 -14.50 -42.05
CA MET A 1 -12.49 -13.06 -42.29
C MET A 1 -13.07 -12.27 -41.12
N VAL A 2 -12.48 -12.45 -39.93
CA VAL A 2 -12.86 -11.84 -38.65
C VAL A 2 -11.55 -11.67 -37.88
N ARG A 3 -11.43 -10.59 -37.09
CA ARG A 3 -10.31 -10.18 -36.20
C ARG A 3 -9.42 -9.05 -36.71
N LEU A 4 -10.02 -7.89 -37.01
CA LEU A 4 -9.26 -6.64 -37.18
C LEU A 4 -9.94 -5.37 -36.62
N LEU A 5 -10.95 -5.52 -35.75
CA LEU A 5 -11.59 -4.40 -35.07
C LEU A 5 -11.84 -4.76 -33.60
N ASN A 6 -10.84 -4.51 -32.75
CA ASN A 6 -11.03 -4.20 -31.33
C ASN A 6 -9.75 -3.57 -30.74
N ILE A 7 -9.18 -2.61 -31.48
CA ILE A 7 -8.01 -1.79 -31.06
C ILE A 7 -8.46 -0.43 -30.48
N PHE A 8 -9.77 -0.21 -30.31
CA PHE A 8 -10.32 1.00 -29.70
C PHE A 8 -11.21 0.67 -28.50
N ASN A 9 -10.62 0.15 -27.42
CA ASN A 9 -11.21 0.35 -26.11
C ASN A 9 -10.29 1.29 -25.32
N ARG A 10 -10.80 2.47 -24.98
CA ARG A 10 -10.26 3.29 -23.89
C ARG A 10 -10.12 2.36 -22.68
N GLU A 11 -8.98 2.35 -21.99
CA GLU A 11 -8.88 1.62 -20.71
C GLU A 11 -9.97 2.17 -19.78
N GLN A 12 -11.04 1.40 -19.62
CA GLN A 12 -12.17 1.79 -18.79
C GLN A 12 -11.69 1.83 -17.34
N THR A 13 -11.96 2.93 -16.66
CA THR A 13 -11.56 3.09 -15.26
C THR A 13 -12.30 2.08 -14.37
N LEU A 14 -11.73 1.74 -13.21
CA LEU A 14 -12.33 0.82 -12.26
C LEU A 14 -13.76 1.27 -11.88
N GLU A 15 -13.93 2.56 -11.62
CA GLU A 15 -15.22 3.15 -11.26
C GLU A 15 -16.25 3.05 -12.38
N GLU A 16 -15.83 3.19 -13.64
CA GLU A 16 -16.71 2.98 -14.80
C GLU A 16 -17.13 1.52 -14.93
N ARG A 17 -16.22 0.57 -14.71
CA ARG A 17 -16.55 -0.88 -14.72
C ARG A 17 -17.54 -1.23 -13.61
N VAL A 18 -17.35 -0.70 -12.39
CA VAL A 18 -18.28 -0.89 -11.28
C VAL A 18 -19.67 -0.34 -11.62
N LYS A 19 -19.75 0.84 -12.23
CA LYS A 19 -21.04 1.41 -12.66
C LYS A 19 -21.75 0.56 -13.70
N ASP A 20 -21.03 -0.04 -14.64
CA ASP A 20 -21.64 -0.86 -15.67
C ASP A 20 -22.12 -2.20 -15.11
N ILE A 21 -21.40 -2.76 -14.13
CA ILE A 21 -21.88 -3.90 -13.34
C ILE A 21 -23.17 -3.54 -12.60
N GLN A 22 -23.24 -2.38 -11.93
CA GLN A 22 -24.46 -1.91 -11.24
C GLN A 22 -25.66 -1.71 -12.17
N LYS A 23 -25.44 -1.52 -13.48
CA LYS A 23 -26.51 -1.41 -14.49
C LYS A 23 -26.99 -2.76 -15.02
N GLY A 24 -26.48 -3.88 -14.50
CA GLY A 24 -26.93 -5.23 -14.82
C GLY A 24 -26.00 -6.03 -15.75
N ASN A 25 -24.78 -5.56 -16.00
CA ASN A 25 -23.77 -6.37 -16.70
C ASN A 25 -23.05 -7.30 -15.71
N GLU A 26 -23.74 -8.36 -15.29
CA GLU A 26 -23.25 -9.34 -14.30
C GLU A 26 -22.03 -10.14 -14.80
N GLY A 27 -21.82 -10.24 -16.12
CA GLY A 27 -20.71 -11.01 -16.72
C GLY A 27 -19.32 -10.45 -16.35
N ASP A 28 -19.21 -9.13 -16.18
CA ASP A 28 -17.97 -8.47 -15.79
C ASP A 28 -17.75 -8.47 -14.27
N LYS A 29 -18.76 -8.83 -13.46
CA LYS A 29 -18.69 -8.79 -12.00
C LYS A 29 -17.73 -9.82 -11.44
N ASN A 30 -17.89 -11.09 -11.82
CA ASN A 30 -17.01 -12.15 -11.34
C ASN A 30 -15.57 -11.91 -11.79
N SER A 31 -15.36 -11.48 -13.03
CA SER A 31 -14.04 -11.13 -13.54
C SER A 31 -13.41 -9.97 -12.74
N LEU A 32 -14.19 -8.94 -12.38
CA LEU A 32 -13.70 -7.85 -11.54
C LEU A 32 -13.36 -8.33 -10.11
N ILE A 33 -14.17 -9.21 -9.53
CA ILE A 33 -13.88 -9.77 -8.19
C ILE A 33 -12.59 -10.57 -8.24
N GLU A 34 -12.41 -11.44 -9.24
CA GLU A 34 -11.20 -12.24 -9.42
C GLU A 34 -9.95 -11.36 -9.59
N GLU A 35 -10.04 -10.31 -10.42
CA GLU A 35 -8.96 -9.34 -10.65
C GLU A 35 -8.51 -8.63 -9.36
N TYR A 36 -9.45 -8.42 -8.42
CA TYR A 36 -9.20 -7.71 -7.16
C TYR A 36 -9.07 -8.65 -5.94
N ILE A 37 -8.93 -9.96 -6.14
CA ILE A 37 -8.55 -10.89 -5.06
C ILE A 37 -7.30 -10.44 -4.28
N PRO A 38 -6.21 -9.96 -4.93
CA PRO A 38 -5.02 -9.48 -4.22
C PRO A 38 -5.31 -8.34 -3.25
N PHE A 39 -6.19 -7.42 -3.66
CA PHE A 39 -6.66 -6.34 -2.79
C PHE A 39 -7.41 -6.87 -1.58
N ILE A 40 -8.34 -7.80 -1.80
CA ILE A 40 -9.15 -8.38 -0.73
C ILE A 40 -8.23 -9.09 0.27
N LYS A 41 -7.27 -9.88 -0.20
CA LYS A 41 -6.25 -10.53 0.63
C LYS A 41 -5.45 -9.52 1.45
N LYS A 42 -4.98 -8.44 0.83
CA LYS A 42 -4.21 -7.39 1.52
C LYS A 42 -5.02 -6.74 2.63
N VAL A 43 -6.28 -6.35 2.35
CA VAL A 43 -7.15 -5.75 3.37
C VAL A 43 -7.39 -6.72 4.53
N LEU A 44 -7.68 -7.99 4.24
CA LEU A 44 -7.89 -9.00 5.27
C LEU A 44 -6.62 -9.26 6.09
N SER A 45 -5.46 -9.36 5.44
CA SER A 45 -4.18 -9.64 6.10
C SER A 45 -3.79 -8.50 7.05
N ASN A 46 -4.02 -7.25 6.65
CA ASN A 46 -3.77 -6.08 7.49
C ASN A 46 -4.68 -6.07 8.73
N GLU A 47 -5.94 -6.49 8.62
CA GLU A 47 -6.87 -6.52 9.76
C GLU A 47 -6.68 -7.74 10.67
N LEU A 48 -6.16 -8.84 10.14
CA LEU A 48 -5.90 -10.07 10.90
C LEU A 48 -4.48 -10.12 11.48
N GLY A 49 -3.55 -9.30 10.97
CA GLY A 49 -2.14 -9.31 11.36
C GLY A 49 -1.38 -10.55 10.90
N GLN A 50 -1.92 -11.32 9.97
CA GLN A 50 -1.32 -12.54 9.41
C GLN A 50 -1.73 -12.70 7.94
N TYR A 51 -0.91 -13.41 7.16
CA TYR A 51 -1.21 -13.69 5.77
C TYR A 51 -2.47 -14.55 5.64
N VAL A 52 -3.34 -14.20 4.68
CA VAL A 52 -4.58 -14.91 4.42
C VAL A 52 -4.43 -15.78 3.18
N GLU A 53 -4.40 -17.09 3.39
CA GLU A 53 -4.47 -18.07 2.31
C GLU A 53 -5.88 -18.10 1.68
N ILE A 54 -5.93 -18.42 0.37
CA ILE A 54 -7.20 -18.52 -0.39
C ILE A 54 -8.00 -19.75 0.08
N GLU A 55 -7.30 -20.85 0.35
CA GLU A 55 -7.93 -22.13 0.62
C GLU A 55 -8.43 -22.18 2.07
N ASN A 56 -9.71 -22.53 2.22
CA ASN A 56 -10.34 -22.87 3.50
C ASN A 56 -10.32 -21.77 4.59
N ASN A 57 -10.30 -20.50 4.18
CA ASN A 57 -10.34 -19.38 5.11
C ASN A 57 -11.70 -18.67 5.11
N ASP A 58 -12.45 -18.80 6.20
CA ASP A 58 -13.75 -18.14 6.38
C ASP A 58 -13.67 -16.62 6.20
N ALA A 59 -12.56 -16.00 6.60
CA ALA A 59 -12.34 -14.57 6.44
C ALA A 59 -12.19 -14.18 4.96
N PHE A 60 -11.60 -15.04 4.13
CA PHE A 60 -11.50 -14.80 2.69
C PHE A 60 -12.88 -14.82 2.02
N SER A 61 -13.72 -15.80 2.38
CA SER A 61 -15.12 -15.85 1.92
C SER A 61 -15.91 -14.60 2.32
N VAL A 62 -15.74 -14.13 3.57
CA VAL A 62 -16.33 -12.86 4.04
C VAL A 62 -15.82 -11.68 3.24
N GLY A 63 -14.52 -11.64 2.91
CA GLY A 63 -13.92 -10.60 2.08
C GLY A 63 -14.50 -10.54 0.67
N LEU A 64 -14.70 -11.69 0.02
CA LEU A 64 -15.33 -11.76 -1.31
C LEU A 64 -16.77 -11.25 -1.29
N ILE A 65 -17.57 -11.69 -0.32
CA ILE A 65 -18.96 -11.24 -0.15
C ILE A 65 -18.99 -9.73 0.09
N ALA A 66 -18.11 -9.23 0.96
CA ALA A 66 -18.02 -7.81 1.28
C ALA A 66 -17.58 -6.95 0.08
N PHE A 67 -16.69 -7.47 -0.76
CA PHE A 67 -16.28 -6.78 -1.98
C PHE A 67 -17.41 -6.74 -3.01
N ASN A 68 -18.16 -7.83 -3.19
CA ASN A 68 -19.37 -7.82 -4.02
C ASN A 68 -20.41 -6.80 -3.50
N GLU A 69 -20.64 -6.75 -2.18
CA GLU A 69 -21.50 -5.74 -1.57
C GLU A 69 -20.99 -4.32 -1.85
N ALA A 70 -19.67 -4.12 -1.83
CA ALA A 70 -19.08 -2.83 -2.15
C ALA A 70 -19.35 -2.43 -3.60
N ILE A 71 -19.27 -3.37 -4.56
CA ILE A 71 -19.63 -3.13 -5.97
C ILE A 71 -21.08 -2.67 -6.06
N GLU A 72 -22.01 -3.37 -5.40
CA GLU A 72 -23.44 -3.07 -5.45
C GLU A 72 -23.80 -1.70 -4.84
N LYS A 73 -23.11 -1.32 -3.77
CA LYS A 73 -23.45 -0.11 -2.97
C LYS A 73 -22.58 1.11 -3.28
N TYR A 74 -21.63 1.00 -4.19
CA TYR A 74 -20.71 2.09 -4.49
C TYR A 74 -21.42 3.33 -5.05
N ASP A 75 -21.05 4.49 -4.53
CA ASP A 75 -21.48 5.81 -5.01
C ASP A 75 -20.24 6.68 -5.25
N GLU A 76 -20.01 7.05 -6.51
CA GLU A 76 -18.86 7.86 -6.93
C GLU A 76 -18.76 9.19 -6.20
N LYS A 77 -19.90 9.76 -5.77
CA LYS A 77 -19.93 11.05 -5.08
C LYS A 77 -19.35 10.96 -3.67
N ARG A 78 -19.22 9.74 -3.13
CA ARG A 78 -18.73 9.47 -1.77
C ARG A 78 -17.24 9.13 -1.72
N GLY A 79 -16.57 9.09 -2.88
CA GLY A 79 -15.12 8.89 -2.97
C GLY A 79 -14.72 7.75 -3.89
N ASN A 80 -13.45 7.33 -3.80
CA ASN A 80 -12.90 6.26 -4.63
C ASN A 80 -13.42 4.87 -4.20
N PHE A 81 -13.70 4.00 -5.18
CA PHE A 81 -14.27 2.67 -4.96
C PHE A 81 -13.45 1.81 -4.01
N LEU A 82 -12.13 1.81 -4.18
CA LEU A 82 -11.22 0.96 -3.41
C LEU A 82 -11.16 1.36 -1.93
N THR A 83 -11.23 2.65 -1.65
CA THR A 83 -11.33 3.14 -0.26
C THR A 83 -12.64 2.69 0.38
N PHE A 84 -13.74 2.75 -0.37
CA PHE A 84 -15.05 2.29 0.09
C PHE A 84 -15.07 0.77 0.30
N ALA A 85 -14.57 0.00 -0.67
CA ALA A 85 -14.49 -1.46 -0.59
C ALA A 85 -13.64 -1.93 0.59
N SER A 86 -12.50 -1.27 0.85
CA SER A 86 -11.70 -1.55 2.05
C SER A 86 -12.52 -1.36 3.33
N MET A 87 -13.28 -0.27 3.44
CA MET A 87 -14.13 -0.01 4.60
C MET A 87 -15.23 -1.07 4.78
N VAL A 88 -15.86 -1.49 3.68
CA VAL A 88 -16.91 -2.53 3.71
C VAL A 88 -16.33 -3.88 4.14
N ILE A 89 -15.19 -4.29 3.58
CA ILE A 89 -14.48 -5.51 3.96
C ILE A 89 -14.13 -5.50 5.45
N LYS A 90 -13.54 -4.40 5.96
CA LYS A 90 -13.22 -4.24 7.38
C LYS A 90 -14.46 -4.38 8.28
N SER A 91 -15.54 -3.68 7.94
CA SER A 91 -16.80 -3.76 8.70
C SER A 91 -17.34 -5.18 8.75
N ARG A 92 -17.36 -5.88 7.60
CA ARG A 92 -17.89 -7.24 7.50
C ARG A 92 -17.03 -8.27 8.23
N LEU A 93 -15.72 -8.10 8.19
CA LEU A 93 -14.79 -8.93 8.97
C LEU A 93 -15.02 -8.75 10.48
N ILE A 94 -15.20 -7.52 10.96
CA ILE A 94 -15.50 -7.23 12.37
C ILE A 94 -16.83 -7.86 12.78
N ASP A 95 -17.88 -7.71 11.95
CA ASP A 95 -19.19 -8.30 12.20
C ASP A 95 -19.11 -9.83 12.25
N HIS A 96 -18.38 -10.45 11.32
CA HIS A 96 -18.15 -11.89 11.29
C HIS A 96 -17.44 -12.36 12.57
N ARG A 97 -16.35 -11.72 12.99
CA ARG A 97 -15.65 -12.05 14.25
C ARG A 97 -16.53 -11.89 15.49
N ARG A 98 -17.41 -10.88 15.52
CA ARG A 98 -18.39 -10.69 16.61
C ARG A 98 -19.44 -11.80 16.63
N SER A 99 -19.82 -12.33 15.47
CA SER A 99 -20.76 -13.45 15.36
C SER A 99 -20.13 -14.79 15.79
N GLU A 100 -18.86 -15.02 15.44
CA GLU A 100 -18.08 -16.20 15.85
C GLU A 100 -17.85 -16.23 17.36
N ALA A 101 -17.54 -15.08 17.99
CA ALA A 101 -17.36 -14.99 19.44
C ALA A 101 -18.64 -15.27 20.26
N ARG A 102 -19.82 -15.27 19.63
CA ARG A 102 -21.11 -15.58 20.27
C ARG A 102 -21.50 -17.05 20.13
N LYS A 103 -20.82 -17.83 19.28
CA LYS A 103 -21.01 -19.28 19.20
C LYS A 103 -20.25 -19.96 20.35
N PRO A 104 -20.85 -20.89 21.11
CA PRO A 104 -20.09 -21.71 22.04
C PRO A 104 -19.03 -22.47 21.26
N LYS A 105 -17.76 -22.38 21.69
CA LYS A 105 -16.63 -23.07 21.07
C LYS A 105 -16.88 -24.58 21.07
N GLU A 106 -17.30 -25.14 19.95
CA GLU A 106 -17.06 -26.55 19.67
C GLU A 106 -15.59 -26.68 19.26
N VAL A 107 -14.79 -27.21 20.18
CA VAL A 107 -13.41 -27.59 19.92
C VAL A 107 -13.44 -28.89 19.11
N CYS A 108 -13.18 -28.81 17.82
CA CYS A 108 -12.83 -29.99 17.02
C CYS A 108 -11.32 -30.03 16.78
N ILE A 109 -10.73 -31.14 17.23
CA ILE A 109 -9.32 -31.52 17.11
C ILE A 109 -9.19 -32.38 15.85
N SER A 110 -8.45 -31.92 14.84
CA SER A 110 -7.79 -32.73 13.79
C SER A 110 -7.22 -31.76 12.74
N GLU A 111 -6.06 -31.92 12.12
CA GLU A 111 -4.98 -32.89 12.16
C GLU A 111 -3.84 -32.21 11.39
N LEU A 112 -2.61 -32.30 11.91
CA LEU A 112 -1.41 -31.98 11.15
C LEU A 112 -1.30 -32.93 9.96
N LYS A 113 -1.25 -32.40 8.73
CA LYS A 113 -0.58 -33.07 7.61
C LYS A 113 0.23 -32.05 6.83
N CYS A 114 1.54 -32.18 6.98
CA CYS A 114 2.48 -31.85 5.91
C CYS A 114 2.23 -32.86 4.78
N ASP A 115 2.21 -32.40 3.54
CA ASP A 115 2.86 -33.13 2.46
C ASP A 115 3.31 -32.16 1.37
N ASP A 116 4.56 -32.40 0.98
CA ASP A 116 5.38 -31.80 -0.05
C ASP A 116 5.03 -32.49 -1.37
N GLU A 117 4.65 -31.74 -2.42
CA GLU A 117 4.77 -32.21 -3.81
C GLU A 117 4.72 -31.05 -4.82
N SER A 118 5.91 -30.66 -5.27
CA SER A 118 6.29 -30.31 -6.65
C SER A 118 5.23 -29.67 -7.58
N TYR A 119 5.33 -28.36 -7.82
CA TYR A 119 4.73 -27.71 -8.97
C TYR A 119 5.79 -27.14 -9.93
N GLY A 120 5.74 -27.67 -11.16
CA GLY A 120 6.58 -27.27 -12.28
C GLY A 120 6.47 -25.79 -12.59
N TYR A 121 7.64 -25.17 -12.69
CA TYR A 121 7.87 -23.78 -13.05
C TYR A 121 7.35 -23.49 -14.47
N ASN A 122 6.25 -22.75 -14.59
CA ASN A 122 5.64 -22.36 -15.87
C ASN A 122 5.57 -20.83 -15.98
N GLU A 123 5.98 -20.29 -17.13
CA GLU A 123 6.08 -18.86 -17.50
C GLU A 123 4.83 -18.00 -17.25
N ASN A 124 3.66 -18.61 -17.03
CA ASN A 124 2.41 -17.91 -16.69
C ASN A 124 2.41 -17.26 -15.28
N ILE A 125 3.25 -17.74 -14.35
CA ILE A 125 3.35 -17.19 -12.98
C ILE A 125 3.95 -15.78 -12.99
N ILE A 126 4.91 -15.50 -13.88
CA ILE A 126 5.61 -14.20 -13.96
C ILE A 126 4.64 -13.08 -14.38
N ALA A 127 3.68 -13.39 -15.26
CA ALA A 127 2.67 -12.44 -15.71
C ALA A 127 1.65 -12.12 -14.60
N ILE A 128 1.23 -13.14 -13.82
CA ILE A 128 0.29 -13.01 -12.71
C ILE A 128 0.93 -12.25 -11.54
N ASP A 129 2.15 -12.61 -11.13
CA ASP A 129 2.93 -11.90 -10.09
C ASP A 129 3.10 -10.42 -10.43
N SER A 130 3.39 -10.11 -11.71
CA SER A 130 3.50 -8.73 -12.17
C SER A 130 2.18 -7.94 -12.10
N PHE A 131 1.04 -8.62 -12.25
CA PHE A 131 -0.28 -7.98 -12.17
C PHE A 131 -0.71 -7.76 -10.72
N GLU A 132 -0.58 -8.78 -9.86
CA GLU A 132 -0.87 -8.68 -8.43
C GLU A 132 -0.03 -7.58 -7.78
N LYS A 133 1.28 -7.55 -8.05
CA LYS A 133 2.19 -6.50 -7.57
C LYS A 133 1.80 -5.11 -8.09
N ARG A 134 1.37 -4.99 -9.35
CA ARG A 134 0.88 -3.71 -9.91
C ARG A 134 -0.36 -3.21 -9.18
N VAL A 135 -1.28 -4.13 -8.88
CA VAL A 135 -2.52 -3.82 -8.16
C VAL A 135 -2.17 -3.35 -6.75
N GLU A 136 -1.37 -4.09 -5.99
CA GLU A 136 -0.92 -3.72 -4.64
C GLU A 136 -0.20 -2.37 -4.56
N ILE A 137 0.69 -2.08 -5.52
CA ILE A 137 1.40 -0.80 -5.59
C ILE A 137 0.40 0.34 -5.82
N ARG A 138 -0.59 0.16 -6.72
CA ARG A 138 -1.61 1.17 -6.97
C ARG A 138 -2.41 1.48 -5.70
N PHE A 139 -2.71 0.47 -4.89
CA PHE A 139 -3.35 0.66 -3.60
C PHE A 139 -2.50 1.47 -2.64
N ASP A 140 -1.24 1.12 -2.49
CA ASP A 140 -0.38 1.82 -1.55
C ASP A 140 -0.15 3.27 -1.98
N ILE A 141 -0.01 3.51 -3.29
CA ILE A 141 0.05 4.87 -3.83
C ILE A 141 -1.24 5.63 -3.51
N ALA A 142 -2.41 5.03 -3.70
CA ALA A 142 -3.68 5.69 -3.42
C ALA A 142 -3.83 6.07 -1.93
N LEU A 143 -3.44 5.17 -1.03
CA LEU A 143 -3.44 5.42 0.42
C LEU A 143 -2.44 6.51 0.80
N LEU A 144 -1.21 6.44 0.28
CA LEU A 144 -0.18 7.45 0.50
C LEU A 144 -0.65 8.84 0.02
N VAL A 145 -1.21 8.93 -1.18
CA VAL A 145 -1.72 10.19 -1.73
C VAL A 145 -2.82 10.78 -0.85
N LYS A 146 -3.69 9.93 -0.29
CA LYS A 146 -4.73 10.37 0.66
C LYS A 146 -4.11 10.96 1.93
N GLU A 147 -3.10 10.31 2.51
CA GLU A 147 -2.43 10.83 3.71
C GLU A 147 -1.64 12.11 3.45
N MET A 148 -0.91 12.15 2.33
CA MET A 148 -0.06 13.29 1.92
C MET A 148 -0.85 14.60 1.76
N LYS A 149 -2.13 14.53 1.38
CA LYS A 149 -3.01 15.72 1.37
C LYS A 149 -3.05 16.42 2.72
N GLY A 150 -3.03 15.67 3.82
CA GLY A 150 -2.98 16.22 5.17
C GLY A 150 -1.73 17.04 5.47
N TYR A 151 -0.64 16.82 4.73
CA TYR A 151 0.66 17.49 4.85
C TYR A 151 0.87 18.56 3.76
N GLY A 152 -0.16 18.84 2.95
CA GLY A 152 -0.09 19.81 1.86
C GLY A 152 0.84 19.36 0.73
N VAL A 153 0.90 18.06 0.43
CA VAL A 153 1.69 17.51 -0.66
C VAL A 153 0.77 16.78 -1.65
N SER A 154 0.81 17.16 -2.93
CA SER A 154 0.11 16.44 -4.00
C SER A 154 1.02 15.43 -4.69
N LEU A 155 0.43 14.45 -5.39
CA LEU A 155 1.19 13.47 -6.16
C LEU A 155 2.02 14.13 -7.29
N ASP A 156 1.43 15.08 -8.01
CA ASP A 156 2.10 15.78 -9.12
C ASP A 156 3.32 16.57 -8.63
N GLU A 157 3.17 17.23 -7.48
CA GLU A 157 4.27 17.95 -6.85
C GLU A 157 5.35 17.00 -6.35
N LEU A 158 4.97 15.87 -5.74
CA LEU A 158 5.92 14.85 -5.33
C LEU A 158 6.72 14.35 -6.53
N ILE A 159 6.08 13.99 -7.64
CA ILE A 159 6.76 13.50 -8.85
C ILE A 159 7.72 14.57 -9.40
N LYS A 160 7.27 15.84 -9.45
CA LYS A 160 8.07 16.94 -10.00
C LYS A 160 9.28 17.30 -9.14
N GLU A 161 9.13 17.27 -7.82
CA GLU A 161 10.16 17.70 -6.85
C GLU A 161 10.98 16.53 -6.29
N SER A 162 10.64 15.29 -6.64
CA SER A 162 11.39 14.11 -6.21
C SER A 162 12.84 14.16 -6.71
N PRO A 163 13.84 13.80 -5.86
CA PRO A 163 15.23 13.86 -6.27
C PRO A 163 15.55 12.90 -7.42
N LYS A 164 16.09 13.44 -8.52
CA LYS A 164 16.46 12.67 -9.72
C LYS A 164 17.81 11.98 -9.61
N HIS A 165 18.73 12.55 -8.82
CA HIS A 165 20.06 11.98 -8.59
C HIS A 165 20.05 11.02 -7.41
N LYS A 166 20.78 9.90 -7.54
CA LYS A 166 20.85 8.84 -6.53
C LYS A 166 21.28 9.39 -5.17
N ASP A 167 22.35 10.18 -5.12
CA ASP A 167 22.91 10.71 -3.86
C ASP A 167 21.90 11.60 -3.12
N THR A 168 21.17 12.45 -3.86
CA THR A 168 20.13 13.29 -3.26
C THR A 168 18.93 12.48 -2.78
N ARG A 169 18.59 11.37 -3.45
CA ARG A 169 17.56 10.44 -2.96
C ARG A 169 17.99 9.78 -1.67
N ILE A 170 19.21 9.23 -1.63
CA ILE A 170 19.75 8.54 -0.45
C ILE A 170 19.72 9.47 0.77
N VAL A 171 20.19 10.70 0.63
CA VAL A 171 20.14 11.70 1.71
C VAL A 171 18.70 11.99 2.16
N ALA A 172 17.75 12.08 1.23
CA ALA A 172 16.36 12.34 1.59
C ALA A 172 15.69 11.14 2.30
N ILE A 173 15.99 9.92 1.87
CA ILE A 173 15.51 8.69 2.51
C ILE A 173 16.09 8.58 3.92
N SER A 174 17.39 8.82 4.10
CA SER A 174 18.05 8.75 5.41
C SER A 174 17.48 9.77 6.40
N ILE A 175 17.18 11.00 5.95
CA ILE A 175 16.49 11.98 6.79
C ILE A 175 15.10 11.47 7.19
N GLY A 176 14.34 10.89 6.26
CA GLY A 176 13.01 10.33 6.54
C GLY A 176 13.05 9.20 7.57
N LYS A 177 13.99 8.27 7.42
CA LYS A 177 14.24 7.19 8.40
C LYS A 177 14.61 7.73 9.76
N TYR A 178 15.52 8.69 9.81
CA TYR A 178 15.94 9.30 11.08
C TYR A 178 14.76 9.92 11.84
N ILE A 179 13.85 10.62 11.13
CA ILE A 179 12.62 11.15 11.73
C ILE A 179 11.75 10.02 12.28
N PHE A 180 11.58 8.92 11.53
CA PHE A 180 10.74 7.80 11.93
C PHE A 180 11.29 7.05 13.16
N GLU A 181 12.61 6.85 13.22
CA GLU A 181 13.30 6.13 14.29
C GLU A 181 13.38 6.92 15.61
N LYS A 182 13.38 8.26 15.55
CA LYS A 182 13.41 9.11 16.75
C LYS A 182 12.00 9.51 17.16
N ASP A 183 11.45 8.89 18.20
CA ASP A 183 10.07 9.10 18.64
C ASP A 183 9.69 10.57 18.84
N TYR A 184 10.59 11.38 19.44
CA TYR A 184 10.32 12.80 19.66
C TYR A 184 10.23 13.60 18.34
N LEU A 185 11.01 13.25 17.31
CA LEU A 185 10.94 13.87 15.97
C LEU A 185 9.70 13.41 15.23
N LYS A 186 9.40 12.11 15.26
CA LYS A 186 8.20 11.52 14.69
C LYS A 186 6.95 12.18 15.27
N GLU A 187 6.84 12.27 16.59
CA GLU A 187 5.71 12.94 17.24
C GLU A 187 5.57 14.41 16.81
N LYS A 188 6.69 15.15 16.79
CA LYS A 188 6.70 16.55 16.37
C LYS A 188 6.27 16.70 14.92
N PHE A 189 6.72 15.82 14.04
CA PHE A 189 6.33 15.75 12.65
C PHE A 189 4.83 15.45 12.49
N LEU A 190 4.31 14.41 13.14
CA LEU A 190 2.90 14.01 13.05
C LEU A 190 1.96 15.08 13.61
N LYS A 191 2.32 15.74 14.72
CA LYS A 191 1.54 16.82 15.35
C LYS A 191 1.54 18.10 14.52
N SER A 192 2.72 18.54 14.08
CA SER A 192 2.86 19.81 13.34
C SER A 192 2.59 19.69 11.83
N LYS A 193 2.58 18.47 11.31
CA LYS A 193 2.55 18.12 9.88
C LYS A 193 3.66 18.79 9.07
N ASN A 194 4.76 19.13 9.72
CA ASN A 194 5.91 19.81 9.13
C ASN A 194 7.21 19.14 9.58
N LEU A 195 8.21 19.15 8.70
CA LEU A 195 9.53 18.60 9.04
C LEU A 195 10.16 19.41 10.18
N PRO A 196 10.71 18.77 11.23
CA PRO A 196 11.41 19.43 12.32
C PRO A 196 12.81 19.92 11.89
N VAL A 197 12.85 20.88 10.95
CA VAL A 197 14.07 21.33 10.25
C VAL A 197 15.20 21.72 11.21
N SER A 198 14.89 22.48 12.26
CA SER A 198 15.90 22.95 13.22
C SER A 198 16.59 21.80 13.97
N ASP A 199 15.84 20.74 14.32
CA ASP A 199 16.38 19.57 15.01
C ASP A 199 17.22 18.74 14.04
N LEU A 200 16.72 18.54 12.80
CA LEU A 200 17.44 17.82 11.76
C LEU A 200 18.78 18.47 11.38
N MET A 201 18.82 19.80 11.31
CA MET A 201 20.07 20.53 11.04
C MET A 201 21.10 20.31 12.15
N ARG A 202 20.67 20.28 13.41
CA ARG A 202 21.55 20.08 14.57
C ARG A 202 22.07 18.65 14.66
N GLU A 203 21.24 17.67 14.31
CA GLU A 203 21.53 16.25 14.58
C GLU A 203 22.10 15.47 13.39
N LEU A 204 21.88 15.94 12.16
CA LEU A 204 22.36 15.26 10.95
C LEU A 204 23.42 16.05 10.18
N CYS A 205 23.91 17.19 10.71
CA CYS A 205 24.90 18.03 10.00
C CYS A 205 24.42 18.49 8.60
N VAL A 206 23.10 18.46 8.30
CA VAL A 206 22.55 18.82 6.98
C VAL A 206 22.12 20.28 6.90
N SER A 207 22.35 20.93 5.75
CA SER A 207 21.89 22.31 5.56
C SER A 207 20.37 22.39 5.39
N LYS A 208 19.78 23.53 5.79
CA LYS A 208 18.36 23.86 5.53
C LYS A 208 17.99 23.68 4.05
N LYS A 209 18.89 24.03 3.14
CA LYS A 209 18.68 23.94 1.68
C LYS A 209 18.53 22.49 1.22
N VAL A 210 19.30 21.56 1.79
CA VAL A 210 19.21 20.12 1.49
C VAL A 210 17.85 19.57 1.90
N ILE A 211 17.40 19.87 3.13
CA ILE A 211 16.08 19.42 3.62
C ILE A 211 14.95 20.02 2.77
N GLN A 212 14.98 21.32 2.50
CA GLN A 212 13.91 22.01 1.79
C GLN A 212 13.78 21.55 0.32
N ARG A 213 14.90 21.30 -0.35
CA ARG A 213 14.91 20.85 -1.75
C ARG A 213 14.22 19.51 -1.95
N SER A 214 14.23 18.65 -0.92
CA SER A 214 13.61 17.33 -0.94
C SER A 214 12.44 17.21 0.03
N ARG A 215 11.86 18.32 0.52
CA ARG A 215 10.88 18.33 1.63
C ARG A 215 9.71 17.39 1.37
N LYS A 216 9.09 17.47 0.19
CA LYS A 216 7.91 16.67 -0.18
C LYS A 216 8.24 15.18 -0.23
N PHE A 217 9.42 14.85 -0.73
CA PHE A 217 9.91 13.48 -0.78
C PHE A 217 10.20 12.93 0.62
N ILE A 218 10.87 13.71 1.49
CA ILE A 218 11.12 13.32 2.89
C ILE A 218 9.81 13.06 3.62
N ILE A 219 8.80 13.93 3.45
CA ILE A 219 7.45 13.73 4.02
C ILE A 219 6.87 12.39 3.57
N ALA A 220 6.91 12.10 2.26
CA ALA A 220 6.40 10.84 1.72
C ALA A 220 7.11 9.62 2.34
N ILE A 221 8.43 9.66 2.50
CA ILE A 221 9.20 8.59 3.15
C ILE A 221 8.74 8.37 4.60
N VAL A 222 8.61 9.43 5.40
CA VAL A 222 8.16 9.29 6.80
C VAL A 222 6.76 8.67 6.86
N LEU A 223 5.85 9.06 5.96
CA LEU A 223 4.51 8.51 5.91
C LEU A 223 4.50 7.03 5.50
N ILE A 224 5.28 6.64 4.48
CA ILE A 224 5.41 5.24 4.07
C ILE A 224 5.93 4.38 5.23
N LEU A 225 6.95 4.86 5.96
CA LEU A 225 7.51 4.12 7.10
C LEU A 225 6.52 4.02 8.27
N ASN A 226 5.68 5.03 8.47
CA ASN A 226 4.70 5.10 9.56
C ASN A 226 3.34 4.44 9.25
N SER A 227 3.17 3.83 8.07
CA SER A 227 1.90 3.27 7.60
C SER A 227 2.05 1.79 7.24
N ASP A 228 0.93 1.09 7.01
CA ASP A 228 0.90 -0.32 6.59
C ASP A 228 1.04 -0.47 5.06
N LEU A 229 1.97 0.27 4.47
CA LEU A 229 2.24 0.31 3.02
C LEU A 229 3.43 -0.59 2.67
N ASP A 230 3.33 -1.87 2.98
CA ASP A 230 4.47 -2.79 2.94
C ASP A 230 5.08 -2.95 1.55
N THR A 231 4.26 -2.90 0.49
CA THR A 231 4.75 -2.93 -0.89
C THR A 231 5.63 -1.70 -1.17
N LEU A 232 5.23 -0.49 -0.74
CA LEU A 232 6.06 0.71 -0.88
C LEU A 232 7.29 0.73 0.04
N LYS A 233 7.20 0.17 1.25
CA LYS A 233 8.37 0.01 2.12
C LYS A 233 9.42 -0.85 1.43
N GLU A 234 9.01 -1.98 0.84
CA GLU A 234 9.87 -2.87 0.07
C GLU A 234 10.63 -2.11 -1.04
N TYR A 235 9.94 -1.23 -1.78
CA TYR A 235 10.56 -0.36 -2.80
C TYR A 235 11.61 0.60 -2.24
N ILE A 236 11.37 1.17 -1.05
CA ILE A 236 12.35 2.05 -0.40
C ILE A 236 13.60 1.23 -0.05
N PHE A 237 13.45 0.06 0.55
CA PHE A 237 14.57 -0.78 0.98
C PHE A 237 15.39 -1.34 -0.20
N TYR A 238 14.77 -1.73 -1.32
CA TYR A 238 15.51 -2.18 -2.51
C TYR A 238 16.30 -1.05 -3.20
N SER A 239 15.82 0.20 -3.11
CA SER A 239 16.53 1.34 -3.68
C SER A 239 17.84 1.68 -2.97
N GLU A 240 18.08 1.08 -1.80
CA GLU A 240 19.21 1.31 -0.89
C GLU A 240 20.29 0.23 -0.94
N GLY A 241 20.31 -0.65 -1.95
CA GLY A 241 21.48 -1.50 -2.19
C GLY A 241 22.76 -0.65 -2.25
N CYS A 242 23.54 -0.70 -1.16
CA CYS A 242 24.73 0.07 -0.74
C CYS A 242 24.54 1.32 0.17
N GLU A 243 24.95 1.12 1.43
CA GLU A 243 25.72 2.01 2.32
C GLU A 243 24.98 3.05 3.20
N MET A 244 24.59 2.59 4.40
CA MET A 244 24.21 3.43 5.55
C MET A 244 25.41 3.97 6.37
N SER A 245 26.65 3.68 5.99
CA SER A 245 27.83 3.99 6.83
C SER A 245 28.37 5.42 6.73
N ASP A 246 27.90 6.23 5.78
CA ASP A 246 28.67 7.40 5.34
C ASP A 246 28.12 8.77 5.78
N LEU A 247 26.87 8.84 6.24
CA LEU A 247 26.30 10.08 6.75
C LEU A 247 26.86 10.47 8.13
N GLN A 248 27.24 9.49 8.97
CA GLN A 248 27.92 9.76 10.24
C GLN A 248 29.38 10.18 10.03
N ARG A 249 30.08 9.58 9.05
CA ARG A 249 31.52 9.79 8.80
C ARG A 249 31.90 11.17 8.25
N HIS A 250 30.93 11.94 7.75
CA HIS A 250 31.17 13.33 7.31
C HIS A 250 31.19 14.31 8.49
N CYS A 251 30.51 14.02 9.60
CA CYS A 251 30.41 14.92 10.75
C CYS A 251 31.71 14.84 11.61
N ASP A 252 32.50 13.75 11.52
CA ASP A 252 33.80 13.59 12.20
C ASP A 252 35.00 14.22 11.47
N ARG A 253 34.83 14.68 10.21
CA ARG A 253 35.94 15.23 9.41
C ARG A 253 36.09 16.75 9.46
N ASP A 254 35.06 17.45 9.92
CA ASP A 254 35.04 18.92 10.05
C ASP A 254 35.30 19.39 11.50
N LEU A 255 35.79 18.50 12.37
CA LEU A 255 36.13 18.75 13.79
C LEU A 255 37.63 18.53 14.11
N LEU A 256 38.49 18.46 13.08
CA LEU A 256 39.96 18.47 13.19
C LEU A 256 40.52 19.64 12.37
#